data_AF-A0A286T7A7-F1
#
_entry.id   AF-A0A286T7A7-F1
#
_cell.length_a   1.000
_cell.length_b   1.000
_cell.length_c   1.000
_cell.angle_alpha   90.00
_cell.angle_beta   90.00
_cell.angle_gamma   90.00
#
_symmetry.space_group_name_H-M   'P 1'
#
loop_
_entity.id
_entity.type
_entity.pdbx_description
1 polymer ?
#
loop_
_entity_poly.entity_id
_entity_poly.type
_entity_poly.pdbx_seq_one_letter_code
_entity_poly.pdbx_strand_id
1 'polypeptide(L)'
;MRIFLMNDAVDMARDACKAPEAYDQDLVMMLKQLIARGVIVKVCGTCMARCGIHKNQPYYEGAQRSTMAELAEWVVDSDRVITL
;
A
#
# COMPACT_ATOMS: atom_id res chain seq x y z
N MET A 1 2.30 2.50 14.24
CA MET A 1 1.67 1.50 13.34
C MET A 1 2.20 1.73 11.93
N ARG A 2 2.59 0.66 11.24
CA ARG A 2 3.18 0.72 9.89
C ARG A 2 2.41 -0.25 8.98
N ILE A 3 2.17 0.13 7.74
CA ILE A 3 1.45 -0.70 6.76
C ILE A 3 2.37 -0.96 5.58
N PHE A 4 2.48 -2.22 5.18
CA PHE A 4 3.22 -2.61 3.99
C PHE A 4 2.29 -3.32 3.01
N LEU A 5 2.17 -2.77 1.80
CA LEU A 5 1.36 -3.33 0.73
C LEU A 5 2.22 -4.20 -0.19
N MET A 6 1.78 -5.43 -0.41
CA MET A 6 2.43 -6.38 -1.29
C MET A 6 1.43 -7.09 -2.19
N ASN A 7 1.94 -7.73 -3.24
CA ASN A 7 1.15 -8.44 -4.25
C ASN A 7 0.09 -7.55 -4.92
N ASP A 8 -1.16 -7.99 -5.08
CA ASP A 8 -2.21 -7.22 -5.77
C ASP A 8 -2.73 -6.03 -4.94
N ALA A 9 -2.49 -6.02 -3.62
CA ALA A 9 -2.87 -4.91 -2.74
C ALA A 9 -2.13 -3.60 -3.09
N VAL A 10 -1.06 -3.66 -3.89
CA VAL A 10 -0.36 -2.45 -4.37
C VAL A 10 -1.24 -1.58 -5.26
N ASP A 11 -2.29 -2.13 -5.88
CA ASP A 11 -3.22 -1.33 -6.69
C ASP A 11 -3.98 -0.29 -5.85
N MET A 12 -4.23 -0.56 -4.57
CA MET A 12 -4.88 0.40 -3.66
C MET A 12 -4.02 1.66 -3.41
N ALA A 13 -2.72 1.60 -3.71
CA ALA A 13 -1.80 2.72 -3.58
C ALA A 13 -1.65 3.53 -4.89
N ARG A 14 -2.34 3.14 -5.97
CA ARG A 14 -2.26 3.81 -7.28
C ARG A 14 -3.38 4.83 -7.45
N ASP A 15 -3.10 5.93 -8.13
CA ASP A 15 -4.08 7.00 -8.38
C ASP A 15 -5.24 6.57 -9.28
N ALA A 16 -5.06 5.57 -10.15
CA ALA A 16 -6.13 5.08 -11.01
C ALA A 16 -7.10 4.11 -10.31
N CYS A 17 -6.80 3.67 -9.09
CA CYS A 17 -7.72 2.83 -8.34
C CYS A 17 -8.90 3.68 -7.89
N LYS A 18 -10.06 3.44 -8.51
CA LYS A 18 -11.34 4.07 -8.15
C LYS A 18 -12.27 3.01 -7.60
N ALA A 19 -12.87 3.29 -6.46
CA ALA A 19 -13.95 2.45 -5.94
C ALA A 19 -15.12 2.47 -6.93
N PRO A 20 -15.71 1.31 -7.27
CA PRO A 20 -16.98 1.26 -7.99
C PRO A 20 -18.07 1.94 -7.16
N GLU A 21 -18.99 2.67 -7.80
CA GLU A 21 -20.08 3.39 -7.11
C GLU A 21 -21.00 2.47 -6.29
N ALA A 22 -21.03 1.18 -6.61
CA ALA A 22 -21.78 0.15 -5.89
C ALA A 22 -21.09 -0.36 -4.60
N TYR A 23 -19.89 0.13 -4.29
CA TYR A 23 -19.12 -0.29 -3.13
C TYR A 23 -19.15 0.80 -2.05
N ASP A 24 -19.74 0.48 -0.89
CA ASP A 24 -19.91 1.42 0.22
C ASP A 24 -18.58 1.81 0.92
N GLN A 25 -17.49 1.11 0.61
CA GLN A 25 -16.18 1.29 1.27
C GLN A 25 -15.11 1.70 0.26
N ASP A 26 -14.71 2.96 0.29
CA ASP A 26 -13.56 3.44 -0.49
C ASP A 26 -12.25 3.20 0.28
N LEU A 27 -11.64 2.05 0.00
CA LEU A 27 -10.37 1.64 0.60
C LEU A 27 -9.21 2.60 0.26
N VAL A 28 -9.26 3.26 -0.89
CA VAL A 28 -8.23 4.25 -1.29
C VAL A 28 -8.37 5.50 -0.43
N MET A 29 -9.61 5.97 -0.21
CA MET A 29 -9.87 7.08 0.69
C MET A 29 -9.46 6.75 2.14
N MET A 30 -9.78 5.56 2.63
CA MET A 30 -9.36 5.11 3.97
C MET A 30 -7.83 5.10 4.12
N LEU A 31 -7.11 4.59 3.11
CA LEU A 31 -5.65 4.55 3.13
C LEU A 31 -5.04 5.97 3.11
N LYS A 32 -5.59 6.87 2.28
CA LYS A 32 -5.21 8.30 2.27
C LYS A 32 -5.45 8.97 3.63
N GLN A 33 -6.57 8.67 4.29
CA GLN A 33 -6.83 9.18 5.65
C GLN A 33 -5.82 8.66 6.68
N LEU A 34 -5.40 7.39 6.58
CA LEU A 34 -4.37 6.83 7.47
C LEU A 34 -3.01 7.52 7.27
N ILE A 35 -2.64 7.77 6.01
CA ILE A 35 -1.43 8.52 5.67
C ILE A 35 -1.51 9.95 6.23
N ALA A 36 -2.65 10.62 6.08
CA ALA A 36 -2.88 11.95 6.62
C ALA A 36 -2.79 11.99 8.17
N ARG A 37 -3.10 10.88 8.85
CA ARG A 37 -2.92 10.71 10.30
C ARG A 37 -1.47 10.39 10.70
N GLY A 38 -0.53 10.32 9.76
CA GLY A 38 0.89 10.05 9.99
C GLY A 38 1.26 8.57 9.99
N VAL A 39 0.39 7.67 9.52
CA VAL A 39 0.74 6.26 9.37
C VAL A 39 1.65 6.08 8.15
N ILE A 40 2.80 5.44 8.36
CA ILE A 40 3.74 5.16 7.29
C ILE A 40 3.22 3.99 6.46
N VAL A 41 2.96 4.25 5.18
CA VAL A 41 2.55 3.24 4.20
C VAL A 41 3.68 3.03 3.19
N LYS A 42 4.18 1.80 3.12
CA LYS A 42 5.18 1.37 2.14
C LYS A 42 4.60 0.35 1.19
N VAL A 43 5.08 0.36 -0.05
CA VAL A 43 4.57 -0.48 -1.13
C VAL A 43 5.71 -1.21 -1.81
N CYS A 44 5.54 -2.52 -2.03
CA CYS A 44 6.55 -3.34 -2.67
C CYS A 44 6.86 -2.85 -4.10
N GLY A 45 8.10 -2.45 -4.33
CA GLY A 45 8.54 -1.89 -5.61
C GLY A 45 8.60 -2.91 -6.75
N THR A 46 8.80 -4.19 -6.46
CA THR A 46 8.76 -5.24 -7.49
C THR A 46 7.32 -5.57 -7.89
N CYS A 47 6.39 -5.51 -6.93
CA CYS A 47 4.96 -5.66 -7.20
C CYS A 47 4.40 -4.52 -8.07
N MET A 48 4.98 -3.31 -8.01
CA MET A 48 4.58 -2.19 -8.90
C MET A 48 4.58 -2.57 -10.39
N ALA A 49 5.62 -3.29 -10.82
CA ALA A 49 5.83 -3.69 -12.20
C ALA A 49 5.12 -5.01 -12.56
N ARG A 50 4.89 -5.87 -11.56
CA ARG A 50 4.44 -7.26 -11.78
C ARG A 50 2.96 -7.49 -11.47
N CYS A 51 2.44 -6.88 -10.41
CA CYS A 51 1.17 -7.20 -9.79
C CYS A 51 0.12 -6.10 -10.03
N GLY A 52 -1.16 -6.51 -9.96
CA GLY A 52 -2.28 -5.62 -10.19
C GLY A 52 -2.69 -5.39 -11.64
N ILE A 53 -3.82 -4.71 -11.80
CA ILE A 53 -4.46 -4.34 -13.08
C ILE A 53 -3.76 -3.12 -13.70
N HIS A 54 -3.24 -2.22 -12.85
CA HIS A 54 -2.71 -0.91 -13.25
C HIS A 54 -1.18 -0.89 -13.28
N LYS A 55 -0.55 -1.92 -13.84
CA LYS A 55 0.92 -2.08 -13.88
C LYS A 55 1.63 -0.84 -14.42
N ASN A 56 2.78 -0.50 -13.83
CA ASN A 56 3.60 0.67 -14.17
C ASN A 56 2.96 2.06 -13.95
N GLN A 57 1.77 2.15 -13.36
CA GLN A 57 1.21 3.44 -12.98
C GLN A 57 1.80 3.97 -11.67
N PRO A 58 1.90 5.30 -11.52
CA PRO A 58 2.46 5.92 -10.32
C PRO A 58 1.59 5.68 -9.09
N TYR A 59 2.24 5.67 -7.93
CA TYR A 59 1.57 5.70 -6.63
C TYR A 59 1.27 7.15 -6.23
N TYR A 60 0.22 7.32 -5.44
CA TYR A 60 -0.13 8.65 -4.92
C TYR A 60 0.78 9.07 -3.76
N GLU A 61 0.74 10.36 -3.46
CA GLU A 61 1.57 10.99 -2.45
C GLU A 61 1.36 10.36 -1.06
N GLY A 62 2.44 9.88 -0.45
CA GLY A 62 2.46 9.21 0.85
C GLY A 62 2.58 7.68 0.80
N ALA A 63 2.35 7.04 -0.34
CA ALA A 63 2.65 5.63 -0.55
C ALA A 63 4.10 5.46 -1.04
N GLN A 64 5.02 5.21 -0.11
CA GLN A 64 6.45 5.14 -0.44
C GLN A 64 6.84 3.80 -1.05
N ARG A 65 7.56 3.82 -2.18
CA ARG A 65 8.14 2.61 -2.75
C ARG A 65 9.21 2.04 -1.81
N SER A 66 9.15 0.73 -1.59
CA SER A 66 10.06 0.02 -0.69
C SER A 66 10.44 -1.36 -1.24
N THR A 67 11.37 -2.03 -0.57
CA THR A 67 11.91 -3.34 -0.93
C THR A 67 11.54 -4.41 0.09
N MET A 68 11.71 -5.68 -0.28
CA MET A 68 11.49 -6.79 0.64
C MET A 68 12.48 -6.81 1.81
N ALA A 69 13.67 -6.24 1.63
CA ALA A 69 14.67 -6.11 2.69
C ALA A 69 14.19 -5.14 3.78
N GLU A 70 13.65 -3.98 3.40
CA GLU A 70 13.05 -3.03 4.35
C GLU A 70 11.83 -3.62 5.08
N LEU A 71 11.04 -4.47 4.41
CA LEU A 71 9.97 -5.21 5.10
C LEU A 71 10.54 -6.14 6.17
N ALA A 72 11.63 -6.86 5.87
CA ALA A 72 12.27 -7.74 6.84
C ALA A 72 12.77 -6.96 8.06
N GLU A 73 13.38 -5.78 7.86
CA GLU A 73 13.77 -4.88 8.94
C GLU A 73 12.55 -4.45 9.78
N TRP A 74 11.45 -4.08 9.13
CA TRP A 74 10.20 -3.73 9.83
C TRP A 74 9.64 -4.88 10.64
N VAL A 75 9.74 -6.12 10.16
CA VAL A 75 9.29 -7.29 10.89
C VAL A 75 10.14 -7.52 12.14
N VAL A 76 11.47 -7.40 12.03
CA VAL A 76 12.39 -7.56 13.18
C VAL A 76 12.18 -6.46 14.22
N ASP A 77 11.96 -5.23 13.78
CA ASP A 77 11.75 -4.06 14.65
C ASP A 77 10.32 -3.98 15.25
N SER A 78 9.38 -4.82 14.79
CA SER A 78 8.00 -4.78 15.28
C SER A 78 7.74 -5.80 16.38
N ASP A 79 7.08 -5.37 17.46
CA ASP A 79 6.63 -6.29 18.52
C ASP A 79 5.57 -7.29 18.03
N ARG A 80 4.75 -6.89 17.05
CA ARG A 80 3.68 -7.71 16.47
C ARG A 80 3.52 -7.42 14.99
N VAL A 81 3.34 -8.50 14.23
CA VAL A 81 3.08 -8.45 12.78
C VAL A 81 1.74 -9.12 12.52
N ILE A 82 0.88 -8.44 11.77
CA ILE A 82 -0.42 -8.96 11.32
C ILE A 82 -0.38 -8.96 9.79
N THR A 83 -0.64 -10.12 9.19
CA THR A 83 -0.71 -10.30 7.74
C THR A 83 -2.17 -10.55 7.33
N LEU A 84 -2.62 -9.88 6.28
CA LEU A 84 -3.97 -9.96 5.73
C LEU A 84 -3.91 -10.29 4.24
#